data_AF-A0A5B5VJT1-F1
#
_entry.id   AF-A0A5B5VJT1-F1
#
_cell.length_a   1.000
_cell.length_b   1.000
_cell.length_c   1.000
_cell.angle_alpha   90.00
_cell.angle_beta   90.00
_cell.angle_gamma   90.00
#
_symmetry.space_group_name_H-M   'P 1'
#
loop_
_entity.id
_entity.type
_entity.pdbx_description
1 polymer ?
#
loop_
_entity_poly.entity_id
_entity_poly.type
_entity_poly.pdbx_seq_one_letter_code
_entity_poly.pdbx_strand_id
1 'polypeptide(L)'
;MRKWIDQTTFDELLLANAEDNIERAIQGASAVLETVQEFVPDAALFYRVTHAADSLKNYFEEVSSGFRRNGILFLVRRYFYPKAYYDLRFDWSFLRYADKYSYGKAFDKQTAPNRIGVFTRKKIDDWVEYLTQGYRSLERINAENERKMTGYRNRLETIPDVVWEYDKNRGHITRHGLTYTFEIRQTDYSERISLDYRCRTLDDFLAASDNKLRLNP
;
A
#
# COMPACT_ATOMS: atom_id res chain seq x y z
N MET A 1 8.75 8.88 -4.52
CA MET A 1 7.47 8.93 -3.78
C MET A 1 6.34 9.16 -4.77
N ARG A 2 5.24 8.39 -4.67
CA ARG A 2 4.06 8.55 -5.54
C ARG A 2 2.99 9.36 -4.82
N LYS A 3 2.34 10.30 -5.48
CA LYS A 3 1.25 11.10 -4.90
C LYS A 3 0.25 11.56 -5.96
N TRP A 4 -0.99 11.81 -5.54
CA TRP A 4 -1.95 12.58 -6.30
C TRP A 4 -1.84 14.07 -5.97
N ILE A 5 -1.86 14.91 -7.00
CA ILE A 5 -1.80 16.37 -6.88
C ILE A 5 -2.90 17.01 -7.73
N ASP A 6 -3.24 18.25 -7.40
CA ASP A 6 -4.16 19.07 -8.18
C ASP A 6 -3.49 19.63 -9.44
N GLN A 7 -4.31 20.25 -10.30
CA GLN A 7 -3.88 20.92 -11.52
C GLN A 7 -2.79 21.96 -11.26
N THR A 8 -3.01 22.87 -10.30
CA THR A 8 -2.09 23.98 -10.02
C THR A 8 -0.70 23.48 -9.67
N THR A 9 -0.61 22.47 -8.81
CA THR A 9 0.66 21.85 -8.46
C THR A 9 1.27 21.11 -9.66
N PHE A 10 0.45 20.49 -10.51
CA PHE A 10 0.93 19.75 -11.68
C PHE A 10 1.55 20.67 -12.73
N ASP A 11 0.93 21.82 -12.99
CA ASP A 11 1.38 22.79 -14.00
C ASP A 11 2.75 23.41 -13.66
N GLU A 12 3.13 23.41 -12.38
CA GLU A 12 4.43 23.90 -11.91
C GLU A 12 5.55 22.84 -12.04
N LEU A 13 5.24 21.59 -12.38
CA LEU A 13 6.22 20.51 -12.42
C LEU A 13 6.93 20.38 -13.77
N LEU A 14 8.25 20.28 -13.70
CA LEU A 14 9.05 19.78 -14.82
C LEU A 14 9.00 18.25 -14.85
N LEU A 15 8.41 17.72 -15.92
CA LEU A 15 8.24 16.28 -16.15
C LEU A 15 9.33 15.73 -17.07
N ALA A 16 9.76 14.50 -16.81
CA ALA A 16 10.82 13.84 -17.56
C ALA A 16 10.31 12.91 -18.70
N ASN A 17 8.99 12.73 -18.83
CA ASN A 17 8.37 11.85 -19.82
C ASN A 17 7.53 12.61 -20.87
N ALA A 18 7.27 11.96 -22.01
CA ALA A 18 6.75 12.59 -23.23
C ALA A 18 5.35 13.22 -23.09
N GLU A 19 5.18 14.42 -23.65
CA GLU A 19 3.99 15.27 -23.57
C GLU A 19 2.76 14.69 -24.27
N ASP A 20 2.88 14.11 -25.47
CA ASP A 20 1.74 13.57 -26.23
C ASP A 20 0.91 12.52 -25.46
N ASN A 21 1.59 11.68 -24.67
CA ASN A 21 0.94 10.67 -23.85
C ASN A 21 0.17 11.30 -22.68
N ILE A 22 0.67 12.42 -22.16
CA ILE A 22 0.06 13.18 -21.08
C ILE A 22 -1.21 13.87 -21.60
N GLU A 23 -1.11 14.56 -22.74
CA GLU A 23 -2.26 15.26 -23.35
C GLU A 23 -3.40 14.29 -23.65
N ARG A 24 -3.11 13.13 -24.25
CA ARG A 24 -4.14 12.12 -24.53
C ARG A 24 -4.78 11.59 -23.25
N ALA A 25 -4.01 11.41 -22.19
CA ALA A 25 -4.54 10.99 -20.89
C ALA A 25 -5.44 12.07 -20.28
N ILE A 26 -5.03 13.34 -20.37
CA ILE A 26 -5.82 14.50 -19.93
C ILE A 26 -7.13 14.56 -20.69
N GLN A 27 -7.12 14.48 -22.03
CA GLN A 27 -8.35 14.48 -22.83
C GLN A 27 -9.32 13.36 -22.41
N GLY A 28 -8.80 12.15 -22.17
CA GLY A 28 -9.59 11.03 -21.70
C GLY A 28 -10.23 11.28 -20.33
N ALA A 29 -9.48 11.85 -19.39
CA ALA A 29 -9.97 12.19 -18.05
C ALA A 29 -10.90 13.41 -18.05
N SER A 30 -10.69 14.40 -18.92
CA SER A 30 -11.56 15.56 -19.08
C SER A 30 -12.94 15.16 -19.57
N ALA A 31 -13.03 14.25 -20.54
CA ALA A 31 -14.32 13.73 -21.01
C ALA A 31 -15.10 13.00 -19.89
N VAL A 32 -14.40 12.34 -18.97
CA VAL A 32 -15.04 11.76 -17.78
C VAL A 32 -15.43 12.85 -16.78
N LEU A 33 -14.59 13.87 -16.61
CA LEU A 33 -14.83 14.98 -15.69
C LEU A 33 -16.13 15.72 -16.03
N GLU A 34 -16.34 16.04 -17.30
CA GLU A 34 -17.57 16.70 -17.78
C GLU A 34 -18.83 15.93 -17.35
N THR A 35 -18.83 14.61 -17.51
CA THR A 35 -19.97 13.76 -17.10
C THR A 35 -20.18 13.69 -15.59
N VAL A 36 -19.10 13.81 -14.81
CA VAL A 36 -19.16 13.76 -13.34
C VAL A 36 -19.61 15.11 -12.77
N GLN A 37 -19.21 16.22 -13.38
CA GLN A 37 -19.49 17.58 -12.92
C GLN A 37 -20.98 17.93 -12.92
N GLU A 38 -21.79 17.29 -13.77
CA GLU A 38 -23.26 17.39 -13.74
C GLU A 38 -23.84 17.00 -12.36
N PHE A 39 -23.19 16.06 -11.67
CA PHE A 39 -23.65 15.53 -10.38
C PHE A 39 -22.78 15.98 -9.19
N VAL A 40 -21.51 16.28 -9.45
CA VAL A 40 -20.49 16.70 -8.47
C VAL A 40 -19.77 17.94 -9.01
N PRO A 41 -20.33 19.15 -8.83
CA PRO A 41 -19.82 20.37 -9.47
C PRO A 41 -18.38 20.73 -9.09
N ASP A 42 -17.93 20.31 -7.91
CA ASP A 42 -16.57 20.51 -7.39
C ASP A 42 -15.57 19.43 -7.84
N ALA A 43 -15.96 18.53 -8.74
CA ALA A 43 -15.03 17.58 -9.34
C ALA A 43 -14.00 18.30 -10.21
N ALA A 44 -12.77 17.75 -10.22
CA ALA A 44 -11.62 18.27 -10.92
C ALA A 44 -10.72 17.14 -11.43
N LEU A 45 -9.71 17.50 -12.22
CA LEU A 45 -8.62 16.58 -12.58
C LEU A 45 -7.61 16.49 -11.45
N PHE A 46 -7.14 15.27 -11.21
CA PHE A 46 -6.04 14.96 -10.30
C PHE A 46 -4.98 14.18 -11.06
N TYR A 47 -3.72 14.45 -10.72
CA TYR A 47 -2.56 13.93 -11.44
C TYR A 47 -1.74 13.05 -10.51
N ARG A 48 -1.48 11.81 -10.91
CA ARG A 48 -0.56 10.91 -10.20
C ARG A 48 0.84 11.13 -10.72
N VAL A 49 1.74 11.56 -9.84
CA VAL A 49 3.14 11.84 -10.14
C VAL A 49 4.05 11.02 -9.23
N THR A 50 5.12 10.51 -9.82
CA THR A 50 6.22 9.87 -9.09
C THR A 50 7.46 10.73 -9.14
N HIS A 51 7.97 11.07 -7.96
CA HIS A 51 9.29 11.68 -7.80
C HIS A 51 10.34 10.58 -7.60
N ALA A 52 11.31 10.51 -8.51
CA ALA A 52 12.45 9.60 -8.45
C ALA A 52 13.60 10.30 -7.69
N ALA A 53 13.91 9.79 -6.48
CA ALA A 53 14.85 10.45 -5.58
C ALA A 53 16.31 10.39 -6.05
N ASP A 54 16.65 9.38 -6.84
CA ASP A 54 17.98 9.16 -7.42
C ASP A 54 18.31 10.16 -8.54
N SER A 55 17.34 10.44 -9.40
CA SER A 55 17.48 11.31 -10.56
C SER A 55 16.92 12.71 -10.34
N LEU A 56 16.25 12.95 -9.21
CA LEU A 56 15.53 14.19 -8.88
C LEU A 56 14.48 14.58 -9.94
N LYS A 57 13.96 13.60 -10.68
CA LYS A 57 13.02 13.80 -11.78
C LYS A 57 11.59 13.46 -11.36
N ASN A 58 10.64 14.17 -11.96
CA ASN A 58 9.22 13.87 -11.84
C ASN A 58 8.72 13.15 -13.08
N TYR A 59 7.88 12.15 -12.85
CA TYR A 59 7.26 11.35 -13.90
C TYR A 59 5.75 11.38 -13.73
N PHE A 60 5.04 11.76 -14.78
CA PHE A 60 3.61 11.58 -14.85
C PHE A 60 3.26 10.10 -14.98
N GLU A 61 2.33 9.60 -14.16
CA GLU A 61 1.86 8.21 -14.23
C GLU A 61 0.45 8.11 -14.81
N GLU A 62 -0.49 8.91 -14.32
CA GLU A 62 -1.86 8.94 -14.83
C GLU A 62 -2.58 10.21 -14.37
N VAL A 63 -3.69 10.53 -15.02
CA VAL A 63 -4.64 11.58 -14.62
C VAL A 63 -6.01 10.94 -14.47
N SER A 64 -6.81 11.45 -13.54
CA SER A 64 -8.15 10.95 -13.27
C SER A 64 -9.03 12.11 -12.86
N SER A 65 -10.28 12.10 -13.32
CA SER A 65 -11.32 12.94 -12.72
C SER A 65 -11.58 12.43 -11.31
N GLY A 66 -11.87 13.34 -10.40
CA GLY A 66 -12.09 13.01 -9.00
C GLY A 66 -12.68 14.18 -8.23
N PHE A 67 -12.88 13.98 -6.93
CA PHE A 67 -13.38 15.00 -6.02
C PHE A 67 -13.02 14.63 -4.58
N ARG A 68 -13.07 15.61 -3.68
CA ARG A 68 -12.82 15.38 -2.26
C ARG A 68 -14.12 15.37 -1.47
N ARG A 69 -14.30 14.36 -0.62
CA ARG A 69 -15.36 14.31 0.41
C ARG A 69 -14.77 13.81 1.71
N ASN A 70 -15.09 14.44 2.84
CA ASN A 70 -14.66 14.01 4.17
C ASN A 70 -13.13 13.83 4.31
N GLY A 71 -12.34 14.65 3.60
CA GLY A 71 -10.87 14.56 3.58
C GLY A 71 -10.29 13.47 2.67
N ILE A 72 -11.13 12.65 2.03
CA ILE A 72 -10.72 11.54 1.16
C ILE A 72 -10.79 12.00 -0.29
N LEU A 73 -9.75 11.69 -1.08
CA LEU A 73 -9.75 11.90 -2.53
C LEU A 73 -10.37 10.68 -3.21
N PHE A 74 -11.53 10.90 -3.85
CA PHE A 74 -12.19 9.91 -4.69
C PHE A 74 -11.83 10.14 -6.14
N LEU A 75 -11.54 9.07 -6.85
CA LEU A 75 -11.11 9.08 -8.25
C LEU A 75 -12.08 8.22 -9.05
N VAL A 76 -12.56 8.75 -10.16
CA VAL A 76 -13.51 8.10 -11.05
C VAL A 76 -12.74 7.34 -12.12
N ARG A 77 -13.02 6.04 -12.26
CA ARG A 77 -12.40 5.23 -13.30
C ARG A 77 -13.44 4.76 -14.30
N ARG A 78 -13.15 4.98 -15.58
CA ARG A 78 -13.95 4.49 -16.70
C ARG A 78 -13.39 3.17 -17.24
N TYR A 79 -14.29 2.26 -17.57
CA TYR A 79 -13.98 1.01 -18.25
C TYR A 79 -14.82 0.91 -19.52
N PHE A 80 -14.31 0.19 -20.52
CA PHE A 80 -14.95 0.07 -21.84
C PHE A 80 -15.55 -1.32 -22.10
N TYR A 81 -15.22 -2.33 -21.29
CA TYR A 81 -15.64 -3.72 -21.50
C TYR A 81 -16.23 -4.32 -20.21
N PRO A 82 -17.33 -5.12 -20.27
CA PRO A 82 -18.08 -5.54 -21.47
C PRO A 82 -19.02 -4.46 -22.03
N LYS A 83 -19.37 -3.45 -21.24
CA LYS A 83 -20.01 -2.20 -21.67
C LYS A 83 -19.31 -1.04 -20.96
N ALA A 84 -19.52 0.18 -21.43
CA ALA A 84 -19.00 1.34 -20.71
C ALA A 84 -19.62 1.42 -19.31
N TYR A 85 -18.77 1.50 -18.28
CA TYR A 85 -19.20 1.77 -16.92
C TYR A 85 -18.10 2.50 -16.16
N TYR A 86 -18.48 3.03 -15.01
CA TYR A 86 -17.63 3.73 -14.07
C TYR A 86 -17.68 3.04 -12.70
N ASP A 87 -16.56 3.11 -11.98
CA ASP A 87 -16.52 2.92 -10.54
C ASP A 87 -15.73 4.06 -9.91
N LEU A 88 -15.78 4.12 -8.58
CA LEU A 88 -14.96 5.03 -7.80
C LEU A 88 -13.89 4.21 -7.06
N ARG A 89 -12.76 4.85 -6.80
CA ARG A 89 -11.72 4.41 -5.87
C ARG A 89 -11.29 5.58 -5.01
N PHE A 90 -10.55 5.33 -3.93
CA PHE A 90 -9.89 6.40 -3.17
C PHE A 90 -8.37 6.30 -3.25
N ASP A 91 -7.70 7.42 -3.02
CA ASP A 91 -6.25 7.41 -2.78
C ASP A 91 -5.93 6.89 -1.37
N TRP A 92 -5.05 5.91 -1.30
CA TRP A 92 -4.51 5.34 -0.06
C TRP A 92 -3.00 5.18 -0.12
N SER A 93 -2.33 5.82 -1.09
CA SER A 93 -0.89 5.71 -1.32
C SER A 93 -0.03 6.17 -0.14
N PHE A 94 -0.60 6.97 0.77
CA PHE A 94 0.06 7.43 2.00
C PHE A 94 -0.01 6.42 3.16
N LEU A 95 -0.84 5.37 3.08
CA LEU A 95 -0.94 4.32 4.10
C LEU A 95 0.23 3.34 3.95
N ARG A 96 1.35 3.66 4.61
CA ARG A 96 2.64 2.95 4.47
C ARG A 96 2.61 1.49 4.91
N TYR A 97 1.73 1.14 5.84
CA TYR A 97 1.57 -0.22 6.40
C TYR A 97 0.30 -0.89 5.87
N ALA A 98 -0.11 -0.54 4.66
CA ALA A 98 -1.18 -1.20 3.92
C ALA A 98 -0.69 -1.66 2.54
N ASP A 99 -1.22 -2.79 2.09
CA ASP A 99 -0.99 -3.38 0.78
C ASP A 99 -2.32 -3.79 0.13
N LYS A 100 -2.25 -4.49 -1.03
CA LYS A 100 -3.46 -4.96 -1.72
C LYS A 100 -4.27 -5.95 -0.89
N TYR A 101 -3.63 -6.76 -0.06
CA TYR A 101 -4.32 -7.70 0.82
C TYR A 101 -5.08 -6.95 1.91
N SER A 102 -4.43 -5.96 2.53
CA SER A 102 -5.03 -5.03 3.50
C SER A 102 -6.23 -4.29 2.90
N TYR A 103 -6.10 -3.83 1.64
CA TYR A 103 -7.22 -3.22 0.90
C TYR A 103 -8.39 -4.19 0.77
N GLY A 104 -8.17 -5.43 0.30
CA GLY A 104 -9.24 -6.43 0.23
C GLY A 104 -9.93 -6.65 1.57
N LYS A 105 -9.13 -6.86 2.62
CA LYS A 105 -9.60 -7.07 4.00
C LYS A 105 -10.45 -5.91 4.53
N ALA A 106 -10.17 -4.68 4.11
CA ALA A 106 -10.94 -3.51 4.52
C ALA A 106 -12.40 -3.54 4.04
N PHE A 107 -12.72 -4.34 3.02
CA PHE A 107 -14.05 -4.49 2.45
C PHE A 107 -14.70 -5.85 2.67
N ASP A 108 -14.04 -6.82 3.32
CA ASP A 108 -14.55 -8.20 3.50
C ASP A 108 -15.96 -8.28 4.11
N LYS A 109 -16.35 -7.27 4.91
CA LYS A 109 -17.65 -7.20 5.59
C LYS A 109 -18.65 -6.27 4.90
N GLN A 110 -18.34 -5.79 3.71
CA GLN A 110 -19.13 -4.80 2.99
C GLN A 110 -19.60 -5.38 1.64
N THR A 111 -20.78 -4.93 1.19
CA THR A 111 -21.26 -5.26 -0.15
C THR A 111 -21.00 -4.08 -1.07
N ALA A 112 -20.25 -4.33 -2.15
CA ALA A 112 -19.95 -3.29 -3.13
C ALA A 112 -21.23 -2.81 -3.84
N PRO A 113 -21.40 -1.48 -4.02
CA PRO A 113 -22.46 -0.94 -4.87
C PRO A 113 -22.33 -1.40 -6.32
N ASN A 114 -23.44 -1.32 -7.06
CA ASN A 114 -23.41 -1.63 -8.48
C ASN A 114 -22.53 -0.64 -9.26
N ARG A 115 -21.83 -1.14 -10.27
CA ARG A 115 -21.08 -0.33 -11.23
C ARG A 115 -21.99 0.72 -11.87
N ILE A 116 -21.44 1.90 -12.12
CA ILE A 116 -22.18 3.04 -12.64
C ILE A 116 -22.18 2.98 -14.17
N GLY A 117 -23.26 2.52 -14.79
CA GLY A 117 -23.42 2.67 -16.25
C GLY A 117 -23.74 4.11 -16.67
N VAL A 118 -24.55 4.78 -15.86
CA VAL A 118 -24.96 6.19 -16.00
C VAL A 118 -24.92 6.81 -14.61
N PHE A 119 -24.29 7.97 -14.49
CA PHE A 119 -24.19 8.71 -13.24
C PHE A 119 -25.57 9.15 -12.75
N THR A 120 -25.78 8.99 -11.45
CA THR A 120 -26.87 9.61 -10.70
C THR A 120 -26.32 10.00 -9.35
N ARG A 121 -26.90 11.02 -8.72
CA ARG A 121 -26.48 11.43 -7.36
C ARG A 121 -26.49 10.25 -6.39
N LYS A 122 -27.57 9.46 -6.39
CA LYS A 122 -27.68 8.25 -5.56
C LYS A 122 -26.52 7.27 -5.77
N LYS A 123 -26.16 6.95 -7.02
CA LYS A 123 -25.06 6.00 -7.27
C LYS A 123 -23.73 6.54 -6.78
N ILE A 124 -23.48 7.84 -6.94
CA ILE A 124 -22.27 8.48 -6.43
C ILE A 124 -22.24 8.41 -4.90
N ASP A 125 -23.35 8.76 -4.25
CA ASP A 125 -23.47 8.72 -2.78
C ASP A 125 -23.26 7.31 -2.24
N ASP A 126 -23.90 6.29 -2.85
CA ASP A 126 -23.75 4.89 -2.48
C ASP A 126 -22.26 4.43 -2.58
N TRP A 127 -21.56 4.84 -3.65
CA TRP A 127 -20.12 4.58 -3.82
C TRP A 127 -19.25 5.34 -2.81
N VAL A 128 -19.54 6.61 -2.56
CA VAL A 128 -18.81 7.44 -1.59
C VAL A 128 -18.96 6.89 -0.18
N GLU A 129 -20.15 6.45 0.21
CA GLU A 129 -20.40 5.85 1.52
C GLU A 129 -19.61 4.54 1.67
N TYR A 130 -19.76 3.61 0.73
CA TYR A 130 -19.04 2.32 0.71
C TYR A 130 -17.52 2.52 0.81
N LEU A 131 -16.98 3.40 -0.04
CA LEU A 131 -15.55 3.67 -0.08
C LEU A 131 -15.06 4.41 1.18
N THR A 132 -15.87 5.29 1.78
CA THR A 132 -15.54 5.93 3.05
C THR A 132 -15.41 4.89 4.16
N GLN A 133 -16.34 3.94 4.25
CA GLN A 133 -16.28 2.86 5.25
C GLN A 133 -15.06 1.96 5.03
N GLY A 134 -14.77 1.59 3.78
CA GLY A 134 -13.55 0.86 3.40
C GLY A 134 -12.27 1.61 3.77
N TYR A 135 -12.20 2.91 3.47
CA TYR A 135 -11.07 3.75 3.81
C TYR A 135 -10.82 3.79 5.33
N ARG A 136 -11.86 3.98 6.15
CA ARG A 136 -11.73 3.96 7.62
C ARG A 136 -11.27 2.60 8.15
N SER A 137 -11.74 1.51 7.54
CA SER A 137 -11.27 0.17 7.89
C SER A 137 -9.80 -0.01 7.52
N LEU A 138 -9.37 0.50 6.36
CA LEU A 138 -7.98 0.46 5.93
C LEU A 138 -7.06 1.32 6.82
N GLU A 139 -7.50 2.50 7.26
CA GLU A 139 -6.77 3.32 8.24
C GLU A 139 -6.51 2.56 9.55
N ARG A 140 -7.51 1.83 10.05
CA ARG A 140 -7.35 1.00 11.26
C ARG A 140 -6.34 -0.13 11.03
N ILE A 141 -6.45 -0.86 9.91
CA ILE A 141 -5.51 -1.93 9.55
C ILE A 141 -4.08 -1.36 9.44
N ASN A 142 -3.90 -0.22 8.79
CA ASN A 142 -2.61 0.44 8.67
C ASN A 142 -2.03 0.78 10.06
N ALA A 143 -2.82 1.37 10.95
CA ALA A 143 -2.37 1.72 12.30
C ALA A 143 -2.06 0.49 13.16
N GLU A 144 -2.84 -0.59 13.04
CA GLU A 144 -2.57 -1.87 13.71
C GLU A 144 -1.27 -2.50 13.23
N ASN A 145 -1.07 -2.54 11.91
CA ASN A 145 0.16 -3.03 11.30
C ASN A 145 1.36 -2.18 11.75
N GLU A 146 1.26 -0.84 11.70
CA GLU A 146 2.34 0.06 12.16
C GLU A 146 2.76 -0.23 13.60
N ARG A 147 1.79 -0.38 14.53
CA ARG A 147 2.07 -0.71 15.93
C ARG A 147 2.72 -2.08 16.06
N LYS A 148 2.19 -3.09 15.37
CA LYS A 148 2.73 -4.46 15.38
C LYS A 148 4.17 -4.48 14.88
N MET A 149 4.43 -3.85 13.74
CA MET A 149 5.73 -3.82 13.09
C MET A 149 6.76 -3.03 13.89
N THR A 150 6.40 -1.84 14.35
CA THR A 150 7.27 -0.99 15.19
C THR A 150 7.58 -1.68 16.51
N GLY A 151 6.57 -2.27 17.17
CA GLY A 151 6.77 -3.00 18.42
C GLY A 151 7.69 -4.20 18.26
N TYR A 152 7.53 -4.97 17.18
CA TYR A 152 8.40 -6.11 16.89
C TYR A 152 9.86 -5.68 16.60
N ARG A 153 10.05 -4.64 15.78
CA ARG A 153 11.38 -4.08 15.50
C ARG A 153 12.06 -3.58 16.78
N ASN A 154 11.37 -2.82 17.61
CA ASN A 154 11.91 -2.30 18.87
C ASN A 154 12.34 -3.44 19.81
N ARG A 155 11.61 -4.57 19.84
CA ARG A 155 12.00 -5.75 20.62
C ARG A 155 13.25 -6.43 20.10
N LEU A 156 13.47 -6.46 18.78
CA LEU A 156 14.69 -7.01 18.19
C LEU A 156 15.90 -6.09 18.46
N GLU A 157 15.71 -4.78 18.42
CA GLU A 157 16.77 -3.79 18.67
C GLU A 157 17.31 -3.82 20.10
N THR A 158 16.55 -4.33 21.08
CA THR A 158 17.04 -4.53 22.46
C THR A 158 17.84 -5.81 22.65
N ILE A 159 17.89 -6.70 21.66
CA ILE A 159 18.59 -7.97 21.73
C ILE A 159 20.01 -7.78 21.11
N PRO A 160 21.09 -7.91 21.91
CA PRO A 160 22.42 -7.46 21.49
C PRO A 160 23.07 -8.33 20.40
N ASP A 161 22.68 -9.59 20.30
CA ASP A 161 23.22 -10.59 19.36
C ASP A 161 22.31 -10.82 18.13
N VAL A 162 21.36 -9.92 17.86
CA VAL A 162 20.66 -9.92 16.58
C VAL A 162 21.63 -9.55 15.47
N VAL A 163 21.83 -10.48 14.55
CA VAL A 163 22.54 -10.24 13.29
C VAL A 163 21.54 -9.72 12.28
N TRP A 164 21.65 -8.43 11.93
CA TRP A 164 20.80 -7.78 10.94
C TRP A 164 21.35 -7.98 9.53
N GLU A 165 20.45 -8.29 8.60
CA GLU A 165 20.70 -8.45 7.17
C GLU A 165 19.78 -7.52 6.37
N TYR A 166 20.10 -7.29 5.09
CA TYR A 166 19.24 -6.62 4.09
C TYR A 166 18.47 -5.39 4.60
N ASP A 167 19.06 -4.21 4.56
CA ASP A 167 18.41 -2.94 4.99
C ASP A 167 17.73 -3.02 6.36
N LYS A 168 18.20 -3.93 7.24
CA LYS A 168 17.61 -4.26 8.55
C LYS A 168 16.16 -4.73 8.48
N ASN A 169 15.78 -5.43 7.42
CA ASN A 169 14.47 -6.07 7.28
C ASN A 169 14.54 -7.58 7.50
N ARG A 170 15.74 -8.17 7.57
CA ARG A 170 15.93 -9.58 7.89
C ARG A 170 16.98 -9.71 8.96
N GLY A 171 17.02 -10.86 9.60
CA GLY A 171 18.09 -11.18 10.52
C GLY A 171 17.89 -12.49 11.22
N HIS A 172 18.84 -12.80 12.09
CA HIS A 172 18.82 -14.02 12.86
C HIS A 172 19.49 -13.85 14.22
N ILE A 173 19.17 -14.76 15.13
CA ILE A 173 19.81 -14.95 16.44
C ILE A 173 20.16 -16.43 16.53
N THR A 174 21.40 -16.76 16.92
CA THR A 174 21.82 -18.14 17.12
C THR A 174 22.30 -18.33 18.56
N ARG A 175 21.63 -19.23 19.29
CA ARG A 175 21.96 -19.58 20.67
C ARG A 175 21.75 -21.07 20.90
N HIS A 176 22.70 -21.73 21.54
CA HIS A 176 22.56 -23.13 21.98
C HIS A 176 22.08 -24.10 20.87
N GLY A 177 22.59 -23.93 19.64
CA GLY A 177 22.21 -24.74 18.48
C GLY A 177 20.81 -24.53 17.95
N LEU A 178 20.15 -23.45 18.35
CA LEU A 178 18.93 -22.95 17.72
C LEU A 178 19.26 -21.66 16.97
N THR A 179 18.72 -21.56 15.76
CA THR A 179 18.70 -20.32 14.99
C THR A 179 17.25 -19.86 14.88
N TYR A 180 17.00 -18.67 15.41
CA TYR A 180 15.79 -17.90 15.15
C TYR A 180 16.05 -16.98 13.96
N THR A 181 15.22 -17.04 12.93
CA THR A 181 15.28 -16.15 11.77
C THR A 181 13.99 -15.36 11.62
N PHE A 182 14.11 -14.14 11.10
CA PHE A 182 12.95 -13.29 10.88
C PHE A 182 13.06 -12.48 9.58
N GLU A 183 11.89 -12.09 9.07
CA GLU A 183 11.75 -11.13 7.99
C GLU A 183 10.62 -10.16 8.31
N ILE A 184 10.95 -8.87 8.36
CA ILE A 184 10.03 -7.74 8.52
C ILE A 184 9.63 -7.27 7.12
N ARG A 185 8.34 -7.29 6.83
CA ARG A 185 7.75 -6.81 5.58
C ARG A 185 6.88 -5.58 5.85
N GLN A 186 6.24 -5.07 4.80
CA GLN A 186 5.45 -3.85 4.88
C GLN A 186 4.24 -3.95 5.82
N THR A 187 3.55 -5.10 5.81
CA THR A 187 2.27 -5.29 6.52
C THR A 187 2.32 -6.41 7.55
N ASP A 188 3.37 -7.21 7.55
CA ASP A 188 3.57 -8.33 8.47
C ASP A 188 5.06 -8.61 8.70
N TYR A 189 5.33 -9.60 9.56
CA TYR A 189 6.63 -10.20 9.69
C TYR A 189 6.48 -11.72 9.75
N SER A 190 7.51 -12.44 9.34
CA SER A 190 7.60 -13.88 9.52
C SER A 190 8.72 -14.22 10.49
N GLU A 191 8.51 -15.32 11.22
CA GLU A 191 9.43 -15.84 12.24
C GLU A 191 9.62 -17.34 11.98
N ARG A 192 10.83 -17.84 12.17
CA ARG A 192 11.14 -19.26 12.10
C ARG A 192 12.19 -19.63 13.12
N ILE A 193 11.98 -20.75 13.79
CA ILE A 193 13.00 -21.40 14.62
C ILE A 193 13.45 -22.67 13.90
N SER A 194 14.75 -22.88 13.81
CA SER A 194 15.35 -24.10 13.29
C SER A 194 16.57 -24.51 14.13
N LEU A 195 16.98 -25.77 14.02
CA LEU A 195 18.31 -26.17 14.48
C LEU A 195 19.37 -25.42 13.69
N ASP A 196 20.46 -25.05 14.35
CA ASP A 196 21.67 -24.52 13.71
C ASP A 196 22.18 -25.56 12.71
N TYR A 197 22.59 -25.12 11.52
CA TYR A 197 23.06 -26.00 10.46
C TYR A 197 24.30 -26.82 10.85
N ARG A 198 25.00 -26.44 11.93
CA ARG A 198 26.14 -27.17 12.53
C ARG A 198 25.69 -28.34 13.40
N CYS A 199 24.44 -28.36 13.89
CA CYS A 199 23.87 -29.46 14.66
C CYS A 199 23.40 -30.56 13.69
N ARG A 200 24.17 -31.64 13.56
CA ARG A 200 23.93 -32.69 12.54
C ARG A 200 23.94 -34.11 13.07
N THR A 201 24.24 -34.30 14.35
CA THR A 201 24.39 -35.61 14.97
C THR A 201 23.30 -35.89 15.99
N LEU A 202 23.14 -37.16 16.37
CA LEU A 202 22.27 -37.57 17.48
C LEU A 202 22.70 -36.90 18.80
N ASP A 203 24.02 -36.81 19.04
CA ASP A 203 24.55 -36.17 20.24
C ASP A 203 24.25 -34.67 20.27
N ASP A 204 24.34 -33.98 19.12
CA ASP A 204 23.93 -32.57 19.02
C ASP A 204 22.44 -32.39 19.34
N PHE A 205 21.59 -33.29 18.83
CA PHE A 205 20.15 -33.27 19.13
C PHE A 205 19.89 -33.46 20.62
N LEU A 206 20.49 -34.48 21.23
CA LEU A 206 20.33 -34.76 22.67
C LEU A 206 20.86 -33.60 23.52
N ALA A 207 22.00 -33.01 23.15
CA ALA A 207 22.56 -31.85 23.83
C ALA A 207 21.68 -30.61 23.69
N ALA A 208 21.10 -30.37 22.51
CA ALA A 208 20.20 -29.25 22.26
C ALA A 208 18.86 -29.42 23.00
N SER A 209 18.24 -30.61 22.95
CA SER A 209 16.96 -30.90 23.63
C SER A 209 17.07 -30.79 25.14
N ASP A 210 18.22 -31.17 25.69
CA ASP A 210 18.51 -31.08 27.13
C ASP A 210 18.97 -29.68 27.57
N ASN A 211 19.04 -28.71 26.66
CA ASN A 211 19.55 -27.35 26.92
C ASN A 211 21.03 -27.32 27.38
N LYS A 212 21.81 -28.33 26.99
CA LYS A 212 23.24 -28.50 27.34
C LYS A 212 24.20 -28.09 26.23
N LEU A 213 23.71 -27.77 25.04
CA LEU A 213 24.54 -27.46 23.88
C LEU A 213 25.30 -26.13 24.05
N ARG A 214 26.62 -26.18 23.89
CA ARG A 214 27.53 -25.02 23.81
C ARG A 214 28.25 -25.07 22.47
N LEU A 215 27.99 -24.09 21.61
CA LEU A 215 28.71 -23.94 20.35
C LEU A 215 29.87 -22.97 20.56
N ASN A 216 31.06 -23.33 20.09
CA ASN A 216 32.18 -22.39 20.05
C ASN A 216 31.94 -21.35 18.94
N PRO A 217 32.34 -20.08 19.17
CA PRO A 217 32.15 -18.99 18.20
C PRO A 217 32.79 -19.28 16.84
#